data_AF-A0A1G7MNT5-F1
#
_entry.id   AF-A0A1G7MNT5-F1
#
_cell.length_a   1.000
_cell.length_b   1.000
_cell.length_c   1.000
_cell.angle_alpha   90.00
_cell.angle_beta   90.00
_cell.angle_gamma   90.00
#
_symmetry.space_group_name_H-M   'P 1'
#
loop_
_entity.id
_entity.type
_entity.pdbx_description
1 polymer ?
#
loop_
_entity_poly.entity_id
_entity_poly.type
_entity_poly.pdbx_seq_one_letter_code
_entity_poly.pdbx_strand_id
1 'polypeptide(L)'
;MVAASLAGSALAQTTALDCVPPPVPTADLPGDVLEEYRDELGLEFSSYFTEAQRYLQCLQLAEETARQDIDAALEAYARLQALHPDKKPIQ
;
A
#
# COMPACT_ATOMS: atom_id res chain seq x y z
N MET A 1 28.35 -26.29 15.91
CA MET A 1 27.74 -24.95 15.70
C MET A 1 26.71 -25.11 14.60
N VAL A 2 25.42 -25.04 14.92
CA VAL A 2 24.35 -25.15 13.92
C VAL A 2 23.99 -23.73 13.49
N ALA A 3 24.39 -23.35 12.28
CA ALA A 3 23.96 -22.10 11.66
C ALA A 3 22.52 -22.30 11.15
N ALA A 4 21.55 -21.82 11.92
CA ALA A 4 20.18 -21.71 11.45
C ALA A 4 20.13 -20.63 10.37
N SER A 5 20.06 -21.07 9.11
CA SER A 5 19.89 -20.19 7.96
C SER A 5 18.45 -19.72 7.96
N LEU A 6 18.20 -18.49 8.41
CA LEU A 6 16.94 -17.78 8.21
C LEU A 6 16.85 -17.41 6.72
N ALA A 7 16.53 -18.38 5.88
CA ALA A 7 16.00 -18.10 4.56
C ALA A 7 14.57 -17.61 4.75
N GLY A 8 14.45 -16.34 5.15
CA GLY A 8 13.20 -15.61 4.99
C GLY A 8 12.94 -15.54 3.50
N SER A 9 11.97 -16.31 3.01
CA SER A 9 11.38 -16.07 1.70
C SER A 9 10.96 -14.61 1.70
N ALA A 10 11.72 -13.75 1.01
CA ALA A 10 11.28 -12.41 0.70
C ALA A 10 10.10 -12.59 -0.25
N LEU A 11 8.90 -12.77 0.32
CA LEU A 11 7.67 -12.59 -0.42
C LEU A 11 7.75 -11.18 -1.00
N ALA A 12 7.41 -11.03 -2.28
CA ALA A 12 7.31 -9.70 -2.87
C ALA A 12 6.29 -8.92 -2.04
N GLN A 13 6.81 -7.98 -1.25
CA GLN A 13 6.06 -7.12 -0.36
C GLN A 13 5.46 -6.00 -1.21
N THR A 14 4.13 -5.88 -1.21
CA THR A 14 3.48 -4.75 -1.86
C THR A 14 3.80 -3.52 -1.02
N THR A 15 4.37 -2.50 -1.64
CA THR A 15 4.62 -1.21 -1.02
C THR A 15 3.70 -0.15 -1.62
N ALA A 16 3.61 1.01 -0.96
CA ALA A 16 2.84 2.13 -1.51
C ALA A 16 3.40 2.61 -2.87
N LEU A 17 4.68 2.34 -3.17
CA LEU A 17 5.30 2.70 -4.45
C LEU A 17 4.82 1.83 -5.61
N ASP A 18 4.28 0.64 -5.32
CA ASP A 18 3.69 -0.25 -6.32
C ASP A 18 2.27 0.16 -6.70
N CYS A 19 1.65 1.06 -5.92
CA CYS A 19 0.28 1.50 -6.12
C CYS A 19 0.23 2.78 -6.96
N VAL A 20 -0.31 2.67 -8.17
CA VAL A 20 -0.44 3.81 -9.10
C VAL A 20 -1.84 4.41 -9.01
N PRO A 21 -1.99 5.70 -8.69
CA PRO A 21 -3.29 6.36 -8.69
C PRO A 21 -3.81 6.54 -10.14
N PRO A 22 -5.11 6.33 -10.39
CA PRO A 22 -5.68 6.59 -11.71
C PRO A 22 -5.73 8.10 -12.02
N PRO A 23 -5.65 8.49 -13.31
CA PRO A 23 -5.85 9.87 -13.71
C PRO A 23 -7.30 10.29 -13.47
N VAL A 24 -7.50 11.46 -12.87
CA VAL A 24 -8.84 12.00 -12.61
C VAL A 24 -9.43 12.55 -13.92
N PRO A 25 -10.64 12.12 -14.33
CA PRO A 25 -11.32 12.67 -15.50
C PRO A 25 -11.69 14.14 -15.29
N THR A 26 -11.66 14.93 -16.37
CA THR A 26 -12.04 16.35 -16.34
C THR A 26 -13.37 16.57 -17.05
N ALA A 27 -14.25 17.34 -16.44
CA ALA A 27 -15.51 17.79 -17.06
C ALA A 27 -15.53 19.31 -17.32
N ASP A 28 -14.36 19.94 -17.42
CA ASP A 28 -14.22 21.37 -17.72
C ASP A 28 -14.38 21.61 -19.23
N LEU A 29 -15.58 21.35 -19.72
CA LEU A 29 -15.97 21.46 -21.12
C LEU A 29 -17.25 22.31 -21.24
N PRO A 30 -17.45 23.01 -22.36
CA PRO A 30 -18.71 23.68 -22.66
C PRO A 30 -19.91 22.73 -22.57
N GLY A 31 -21.07 23.25 -22.15
CA GLY A 31 -22.26 22.42 -21.89
C GLY A 31 -22.80 21.67 -23.11
N ASP A 32 -22.66 22.25 -24.30
CA ASP A 32 -22.97 21.61 -25.58
C ASP A 32 -22.04 20.42 -25.87
N VAL A 33 -20.75 20.55 -25.55
CA VAL A 33 -19.78 19.46 -25.65
C VAL A 33 -20.08 18.37 -24.61
N LEU A 34 -20.46 18.73 -23.38
CA LEU A 34 -20.84 17.75 -22.35
C LEU A 34 -22.08 16.94 -22.76
N GLU A 35 -23.06 17.56 -23.41
CA GLU A 35 -24.25 16.88 -23.92
C GLU A 35 -23.92 16.00 -25.14
N GLU A 36 -23.10 16.49 -26.07
CA GLU A 36 -22.69 15.74 -27.27
C GLU A 36 -21.91 14.46 -26.90
N TYR A 37 -21.01 14.54 -25.91
CA TYR A 37 -20.11 13.45 -25.52
C TYR A 37 -20.49 12.80 -24.17
N ARG A 38 -21.77 12.91 -23.77
CA ARG A 38 -22.24 12.47 -22.45
C ARG A 38 -21.92 11.00 -22.16
N ASP A 39 -22.10 10.14 -23.16
CA ASP A 39 -21.92 8.70 -23.00
C ASP A 39 -20.44 8.33 -22.97
N GLU A 40 -19.59 8.93 -23.81
CA GLU A 40 -18.13 8.75 -23.77
C GLU A 40 -17.54 9.22 -22.44
N LEU A 41 -17.90 10.43 -21.99
CA LEU A 41 -17.47 10.94 -20.68
C LEU A 41 -17.97 10.03 -19.55
N GLY A 42 -19.20 9.53 -19.64
CA GLY A 42 -19.74 8.56 -18.68
C GLY A 42 -18.87 7.29 -18.57
N LEU A 43 -18.35 6.78 -19.69
CA LEU A 43 -17.43 5.64 -19.71
C LEU A 43 -16.07 5.99 -19.08
N GLU A 44 -15.54 7.18 -19.33
CA GLU A 44 -14.28 7.64 -18.70
C GLU A 44 -14.41 7.72 -17.17
N PHE A 45 -15.49 8.32 -16.67
CA PHE A 45 -15.77 8.36 -15.22
C PHE A 45 -15.96 6.96 -14.64
N SER A 46 -16.71 6.08 -15.32
CA SER A 46 -16.88 4.71 -14.85
C SER A 46 -15.55 3.96 -14.79
N SER A 47 -14.68 4.14 -15.79
CA SER A 47 -13.35 3.54 -15.81
C SER A 47 -12.50 4.05 -14.63
N TYR A 48 -12.48 5.37 -14.40
CA TYR A 48 -11.80 5.96 -13.25
C TYR A 48 -12.26 5.33 -11.93
N PHE A 49 -13.55 5.15 -11.70
CA PHE A 49 -14.04 4.57 -10.45
C PHE A 49 -13.65 3.10 -10.26
N THR A 50 -13.56 2.33 -11.34
CA THR A 50 -13.03 0.95 -11.28
C THR A 50 -11.54 0.95 -10.95
N GLU A 51 -10.75 1.80 -11.59
CA GLU A 51 -9.32 1.90 -11.36
C GLU A 51 -9.00 2.47 -9.96
N ALA A 52 -9.81 3.40 -9.46
CA ALA A 52 -9.68 3.96 -8.12
C ALA A 52 -9.90 2.90 -7.03
N GLN A 53 -10.86 2.00 -7.23
CA GLN A 53 -11.05 0.86 -6.32
C GLN A 53 -9.84 -0.07 -6.33
N ARG A 54 -9.24 -0.34 -7.49
CA ARG A 54 -8.01 -1.14 -7.58
C ARG A 54 -6.83 -0.47 -6.88
N TYR A 55 -6.70 0.85 -7.02
CA TYR A 55 -5.68 1.63 -6.31
C TYR A 55 -5.86 1.52 -4.78
N LEU A 56 -7.08 1.65 -4.26
CA LEU A 56 -7.36 1.49 -2.83
C LEU A 56 -7.05 0.07 -2.32
N GLN A 57 -7.37 -0.96 -3.09
CA GLN A 57 -7.03 -2.35 -2.74
C GLN A 57 -5.51 -2.54 -2.69
N CYS A 58 -4.76 -1.94 -3.62
CA CYS A 58 -3.30 -1.96 -3.56
C CYS A 58 -2.77 -1.29 -2.28
N LEU A 59 -3.29 -0.11 -1.94
CA LEU A 59 -2.87 0.61 -0.74
C LEU A 59 -3.18 -0.17 0.55
N GLN A 60 -4.29 -0.91 0.60
CA GLN A 60 -4.61 -1.79 1.73
C GLN A 60 -3.56 -2.89 1.89
N LEU A 61 -3.14 -3.54 0.81
CA LEU A 61 -2.07 -4.54 0.84
C LEU A 61 -0.72 -3.93 1.27
N ALA A 62 -0.43 -2.69 0.84
CA ALA A 62 0.75 -1.97 1.27
C ALA A 62 0.72 -1.61 2.76
N GLU A 63 -0.44 -1.23 3.29
CA GLU A 63 -0.63 -0.99 4.72
C GLU A 63 -0.41 -2.28 5.53
N GLU A 64 -1.00 -3.40 5.10
CA GLU A 64 -0.83 -4.70 5.74
C GLU A 64 0.64 -5.11 5.78
N THR A 65 1.36 -4.92 4.67
CA THR A 65 2.80 -5.17 4.58
C THR A 65 3.57 -4.32 5.60
N ALA A 66 3.32 -3.01 5.63
CA ALA A 66 3.99 -2.11 6.58
C ALA A 66 3.70 -2.48 8.05
N ARG A 67 2.47 -2.90 8.36
CA ARG A 67 2.10 -3.39 9.71
C ARG A 67 2.90 -4.62 10.09
N GLN A 68 3.03 -5.59 9.20
CA GLN A 68 3.82 -6.80 9.43
C GLN A 68 5.29 -6.47 9.73
N ASP A 69 5.87 -5.54 8.97
CA ASP A 69 7.26 -5.11 9.20
C ASP A 69 7.43 -4.42 10.56
N ILE A 70 6.48 -3.57 10.96
CA ILE A 70 6.46 -2.91 12.28
C ILE A 70 6.36 -3.96 13.40
N ASP A 71 5.44 -4.90 13.30
CA ASP A 71 5.24 -5.94 14.31
C ASP A 71 6.49 -6.82 14.44
N ALA A 72 7.11 -7.20 13.33
CA ALA A 72 8.36 -7.95 13.33
C ALA A 72 9.51 -7.18 14.00
N ALA A 73 9.60 -5.86 13.77
CA ALA A 73 10.59 -5.00 14.42
C ALA A 73 10.35 -4.91 15.94
N LEU A 74 9.10 -4.78 16.37
CA LEU A 74 8.72 -4.75 17.79
C LEU A 74 9.07 -6.07 18.49
N GLU A 75 8.79 -7.22 17.86
CA GLU A 75 9.18 -8.52 18.40
C GLU A 75 10.70 -8.68 18.51
N ALA A 76 11.44 -8.26 17.49
CA ALA A 76 12.91 -8.29 17.52
C ALA A 76 13.46 -7.43 18.66
N TYR A 77 12.88 -6.25 18.87
CA TYR A 77 13.23 -5.35 19.95
C TYR A 77 12.90 -5.95 21.33
N ALA A 78 11.73 -6.56 21.50
CA ALA A 78 11.36 -7.25 22.74
C ALA A 78 12.33 -8.40 23.06
N ARG A 79 12.73 -9.19 22.05
CA ARG A 79 13.76 -10.24 22.20
C ARG A 79 15.11 -9.66 22.63
N LEU A 80 15.52 -8.53 22.04
CA LEU A 80 16.76 -7.83 22.41
C LEU A 80 16.73 -7.37 23.87
N GLN A 81 15.63 -6.78 24.33
CA GLN A 81 15.47 -6.36 25.73
C GLN A 81 15.52 -7.55 26.70
N ALA A 82 14.87 -8.66 26.36
CA ALA A 82 14.88 -9.86 27.18
C ALA A 82 16.29 -10.45 27.40
N LEU A 83 17.22 -10.23 26.45
CA LEU A 83 18.63 -10.62 26.58
C LEU A 83 19.45 -9.68 27.49
N HIS A 84 18.95 -8.48 27.77
CA HIS A 84 19.64 -7.45 28.56
C HIS A 84 18.74 -6.85 29.65
N PRO A 85 18.23 -7.66 30.60
CA PRO A 85 17.26 -7.21 31.60
C PRO A 85 17.78 -6.10 32.52
N ASP A 86 19.10 -6.04 32.75
CA ASP A 86 19.73 -5.05 33.64
C ASP A 86 20.07 -3.72 32.94
N LYS A 87 19.86 -3.63 31.62
CA LYS A 87 20.14 -2.40 30.86
C LYS A 87 18.85 -1.61 30.68
N LYS A 88 18.93 -0.29 30.90
CA LYS A 88 17.81 0.64 30.64
C LYS A 88 17.33 0.47 29.19
N PRO A 89 16.00 0.41 28.94
CA PRO A 89 15.47 0.30 27.58
C PRO A 89 15.94 1.47 26.72
N ILE A 90 16.32 1.16 25.47
CA ILE A 90 16.74 2.14 24.46
C ILE A 90 15.45 2.78 23.93
N GLN A 91 15.14 3.98 24.40
CA GLN A 91 14.05 4.84 23.92
C GLN A 91 14.63 5.90 22.98
#